data_AF-A0A1S9IE20-F1
#
_entry.id   AF-A0A1S9IE20-F1
#
_cell.length_a   1.000
_cell.length_b   1.000
_cell.length_c   1.000
_cell.angle_alpha   90.00
_cell.angle_beta   90.00
_cell.angle_gamma   90.00
#
_symmetry.space_group_name_H-M   'P 1'
#
loop_
_entity.id
_entity.type
_entity.pdbx_description
1 polymer ?
#
loop_
_entity_poly.entity_id
_entity_poly.type
_entity_poly.pdbx_seq_one_letter_code
_entity_poly.pdbx_strand_id
1 'polypeptide(L)'
;MVKIPLEFIQMVENDIELVNKLIDSEADEETLKSLHMELDGKYQACIKNWDNSMYGWVKNFGFSYEFLGVSSLLYNLKIMKAKLTSYKYQINAIPNMVPDTTVNVSIDNNIDIKISFETVRSQIDNNMSLTTDETMEAKQKIDEIEEIVKSKDSKKNKWQKAKPILVWLADKSVDVGTAILPLLLKIH
;
A
#
# COMPACT_ATOMS: atom_id res chain seq x y z
N MET A 1 4.22 3.37 4.13
CA MET A 1 3.05 2.48 3.96
C MET A 1 3.23 1.81 2.59
N VAL A 2 3.28 0.47 2.53
CA VAL A 2 3.45 -0.24 1.25
C VAL A 2 2.18 -0.01 0.43
N LYS A 3 2.30 0.47 -0.80
CA LYS A 3 1.15 0.57 -1.71
C LYS A 3 0.81 -0.84 -2.18
N ILE A 4 -0.35 -1.35 -1.77
CA ILE A 4 -0.89 -2.61 -2.28
C ILE A 4 -1.32 -2.39 -3.74
N PRO A 5 -0.97 -3.28 -4.69
CA PRO A 5 -1.41 -3.16 -6.07
C PRO A 5 -2.94 -3.13 -6.19
N LEU A 6 -3.48 -2.31 -7.09
CA LEU A 6 -4.93 -2.22 -7.33
C LEU A 6 -5.53 -3.58 -7.73
N GLU A 7 -4.82 -4.34 -8.56
CA GLU A 7 -5.22 -5.70 -8.97
C GLU A 7 -5.37 -6.65 -7.78
N PHE A 8 -4.51 -6.51 -6.78
CA PHE A 8 -4.57 -7.32 -5.58
C PHE A 8 -5.75 -6.93 -4.68
N ILE A 9 -6.06 -5.63 -4.59
CA ILE A 9 -7.28 -5.16 -3.89
C ILE A 9 -8.53 -5.72 -4.59
N GLN A 10 -8.57 -5.69 -5.93
CA GLN A 10 -9.69 -6.25 -6.69
C GLN A 10 -9.82 -7.77 -6.48
N MET A 11 -8.70 -8.50 -6.41
CA MET A 11 -8.72 -9.94 -6.09
C MET A 11 -9.35 -10.20 -4.71
N VAL A 12 -8.98 -9.42 -3.69
CA VAL A 12 -9.58 -9.53 -2.35
C VAL A 12 -11.07 -9.24 -2.38
N GLU A 13 -11.51 -8.23 -3.14
CA GLU A 13 -12.93 -7.90 -3.27
C GLU A 13 -13.73 -9.02 -3.94
N ASN A 14 -13.21 -9.57 -5.04
CA ASN A 14 -13.83 -10.67 -5.76
C ASN A 14 -13.96 -11.92 -4.86
N ASP A 15 -12.93 -12.23 -4.07
CA ASP A 15 -12.96 -13.36 -3.14
C ASP A 15 -13.99 -13.13 -2.00
N ILE A 16 -14.13 -11.91 -1.49
CA ILE A 16 -15.16 -11.56 -0.49
C ILE A 16 -16.58 -11.75 -1.08
N GLU A 17 -16.80 -11.30 -2.31
CA GLU A 17 -18.08 -11.46 -3.01
C GLU A 17 -18.41 -12.94 -3.24
N LEU A 18 -17.42 -13.74 -3.66
CA LEU A 18 -17.57 -15.18 -3.84
C LEU A 18 -17.95 -15.88 -2.53
N VAL A 19 -17.30 -15.52 -1.42
CA VAL A 19 -17.62 -16.05 -0.09
C VAL A 19 -19.05 -15.68 0.32
N ASN A 20 -19.49 -14.43 0.11
CA ASN A 20 -20.87 -14.02 0.40
C ASN A 20 -21.88 -14.85 -0.40
N LYS A 21 -21.66 -14.99 -1.71
CA LYS A 21 -22.53 -15.77 -2.59
C LYS A 21 -22.68 -17.21 -2.11
N LEU A 22 -21.58 -17.83 -1.68
CA LEU A 22 -21.57 -19.25 -1.33
C LEU A 22 -22.10 -19.53 0.08
N ILE A 23 -21.88 -18.63 1.05
CA ILE A 23 -22.42 -18.77 2.41
C ILE A 23 -23.95 -18.75 2.42
N ASP A 24 -24.56 -17.97 1.53
CA ASP A 24 -26.02 -17.82 1.45
C ASP A 24 -26.66 -18.83 0.50
N SER A 25 -25.88 -19.77 -0.03
CA SER A 25 -26.32 -20.79 -0.98
C SER A 25 -26.31 -22.20 -0.39
N GLU A 26 -27.02 -23.13 -1.03
CA GLU A 26 -26.89 -24.58 -0.76
C GLU A 26 -25.68 -25.19 -1.49
N ALA A 27 -24.51 -24.55 -1.39
CA ALA A 27 -23.27 -25.08 -1.96
C ALA A 27 -22.88 -26.41 -1.30
N ASP A 28 -22.43 -27.36 -2.11
CA ASP A 28 -21.98 -28.66 -1.63
C ASP A 28 -20.64 -28.56 -0.88
N GLU A 29 -20.32 -29.60 -0.10
CA GLU A 29 -19.12 -29.64 0.73
C GLU A 29 -17.83 -29.49 -0.09
N GLU A 30 -17.76 -30.08 -1.28
CA GLU A 30 -16.55 -30.07 -2.10
C GLU A 30 -16.30 -28.65 -2.65
N THR A 31 -17.35 -27.95 -3.09
CA THR A 31 -17.28 -26.55 -3.49
C THR A 31 -16.79 -25.66 -2.34
N LEU A 32 -17.34 -25.84 -1.12
CA LEU A 32 -16.93 -25.08 0.06
C LEU A 32 -15.48 -25.38 0.48
N LYS A 33 -15.07 -26.65 0.40
CA LYS A 33 -13.72 -27.12 0.71
C LYS A 33 -12.70 -26.55 -0.26
N SER A 34 -12.99 -26.60 -1.56
CA SER A 34 -12.15 -26.02 -2.60
C SER A 34 -11.93 -24.53 -2.40
N LEU A 35 -13.00 -23.77 -2.12
CA LEU A 35 -12.87 -22.34 -1.83
C LEU A 35 -12.02 -22.09 -0.58
N HIS A 36 -12.26 -22.84 0.50
CA HIS A 36 -11.49 -22.69 1.73
C HIS A 36 -9.99 -22.91 1.48
N MET A 37 -9.62 -23.96 0.74
CA MET A 37 -8.23 -24.25 0.36
C MET A 37 -7.62 -23.12 -0.46
N GLU A 38 -8.36 -22.58 -1.42
CA GLU A 38 -7.90 -21.48 -2.27
C GLU A 38 -7.63 -20.21 -1.46
N LEU A 39 -8.55 -19.82 -0.58
CA LEU A 39 -8.38 -18.66 0.29
C LEU A 39 -7.23 -18.87 1.27
N ASP A 40 -7.13 -20.04 1.87
CA ASP A 40 -6.03 -20.38 2.77
C ASP A 40 -4.68 -20.25 2.06
N GLY A 41 -4.54 -20.82 0.85
CA GLY A 41 -3.33 -20.72 0.04
C GLY A 41 -2.97 -19.28 -0.35
N LYS A 42 -3.97 -18.46 -0.74
CA LYS A 42 -3.75 -17.06 -1.14
C LYS A 42 -3.30 -16.17 0.02
N TYR A 43 -3.90 -16.33 1.19
CA TYR A 43 -3.88 -15.27 2.21
C TYR A 43 -3.08 -15.61 3.47
N GLN A 44 -2.81 -16.88 3.75
CA GLN A 44 -2.04 -17.26 4.95
C GLN A 44 -0.63 -16.64 4.99
N ALA A 45 -0.05 -16.35 3.82
CA ALA A 45 1.27 -15.73 3.70
C ALA A 45 1.28 -14.21 3.95
N CYS A 46 0.12 -13.56 3.93
CA CYS A 46 0.03 -12.09 3.94
C CYS A 46 -0.82 -11.51 5.08
N ILE A 47 -1.63 -12.32 5.74
CA ILE A 47 -2.48 -11.91 6.86
C ILE A 47 -1.98 -12.56 8.15
N LYS A 48 -1.64 -11.74 9.15
CA LYS A 48 -1.20 -12.23 10.46
C LYS A 48 -2.29 -13.07 11.12
N ASN A 49 -1.87 -14.17 11.75
CA ASN A 49 -2.76 -15.05 12.51
C ASN A 49 -3.98 -15.48 11.66
N TRP A 50 -3.75 -15.79 10.38
CA TRP A 50 -4.80 -16.11 9.42
C TRP A 50 -5.74 -17.20 9.94
N ASP A 51 -5.18 -18.27 10.44
CA ASP A 51 -5.82 -19.49 10.95
C ASP A 51 -6.53 -19.36 12.30
N ASN A 52 -6.21 -18.32 13.09
CA ASN A 52 -6.78 -18.18 14.44
C ASN A 52 -8.32 -18.21 14.41
N SER A 53 -8.87 -19.03 15.30
CA SER A 53 -10.30 -19.26 15.48
C SER A 53 -10.98 -20.05 14.36
N MET A 54 -10.26 -20.79 13.52
CA MET A 54 -10.86 -21.67 12.50
C MET A 54 -10.83 -23.15 12.92
N TYR A 55 -11.88 -23.90 12.59
CA TYR A 55 -11.98 -25.34 12.83
C TYR A 55 -10.94 -26.10 12.01
N GLY A 56 -10.46 -27.20 12.57
CA GLY A 56 -9.57 -28.15 11.89
C GLY A 56 -8.14 -27.66 11.68
N TRP A 57 -7.81 -26.42 12.07
CA TRP A 57 -6.43 -25.95 12.03
C TRP A 57 -5.64 -26.48 13.22
N VAL A 58 -4.43 -26.95 12.94
CA VAL A 58 -3.47 -27.39 13.95
C VAL A 58 -2.14 -26.69 13.70
N LYS A 59 -1.57 -26.12 14.77
CA LYS A 59 -0.27 -25.42 14.73
C LYS A 59 0.79 -26.33 14.11
N ASN A 60 1.51 -25.80 13.11
CA ASN A 60 2.55 -26.48 12.31
C ASN A 60 2.06 -27.54 11.31
N PHE A 61 0.77 -27.87 11.26
CA PHE A 61 0.20 -28.86 10.33
C PHE A 61 -0.84 -28.29 9.37
N GLY A 62 -1.39 -27.10 9.67
CA GLY A 62 -2.42 -26.48 8.85
C GLY A 62 -3.79 -27.10 9.07
N PHE A 63 -4.65 -27.03 8.06
CA PHE A 63 -6.02 -27.54 8.12
C PHE A 63 -6.10 -29.04 7.82
N SER A 64 -6.75 -29.79 8.70
CA SER A 64 -7.08 -31.20 8.48
C SER A 64 -8.40 -31.33 7.72
N TYR A 65 -8.35 -31.16 6.39
CA TYR A 65 -9.52 -31.09 5.52
C TYR A 65 -10.42 -32.34 5.54
N GLU A 66 -9.86 -33.51 5.86
CA GLU A 66 -10.61 -34.77 6.03
C GLU A 66 -11.63 -34.71 7.18
N PHE A 67 -11.49 -33.75 8.10
CA PHE A 67 -12.38 -33.57 9.26
C PHE A 67 -13.23 -32.29 9.18
N LEU A 68 -13.23 -31.60 8.03
CA LEU A 68 -14.01 -30.39 7.82
C LEU A 68 -15.30 -30.69 7.03
N GLY A 69 -16.40 -30.85 7.77
CA GLY A 69 -17.74 -30.89 7.18
C GLY A 69 -18.31 -29.49 6.88
N VAL A 70 -19.44 -29.45 6.17
CA VAL A 70 -20.13 -28.23 5.71
C VAL A 70 -20.23 -27.13 6.78
N SER A 71 -20.69 -27.44 8.00
CA SER A 71 -20.86 -26.43 9.05
C SER A 71 -19.53 -25.79 9.48
N SER A 72 -18.46 -26.58 9.56
CA SER A 72 -17.12 -26.10 9.90
C SER A 72 -16.53 -25.25 8.77
N LEU A 73 -16.73 -25.67 7.51
CA LEU A 73 -16.31 -24.91 6.34
C LEU A 73 -17.01 -23.55 6.25
N LEU A 74 -18.34 -23.51 6.41
CA LEU A 74 -19.11 -22.27 6.43
C LEU A 74 -18.67 -21.34 7.56
N TYR A 75 -18.37 -21.89 8.74
CA TYR A 75 -17.84 -21.11 9.85
C TYR A 75 -16.48 -20.51 9.51
N ASN A 76 -15.54 -21.33 9.01
CA ASN A 76 -14.21 -20.86 8.64
C ASN A 76 -14.27 -19.78 7.54
N LEU A 77 -15.09 -19.98 6.50
CA LEU A 77 -15.29 -18.99 5.43
C LEU A 77 -15.83 -17.65 5.96
N LYS A 78 -16.70 -17.66 6.97
CA LYS A 78 -17.15 -16.41 7.65
C LYS A 78 -15.99 -15.70 8.35
N ILE A 79 -15.10 -16.43 9.02
CA ILE A 79 -13.90 -15.87 9.65
C ILE A 79 -12.92 -15.34 8.60
N MET A 80 -12.65 -16.10 7.53
CA MET A 80 -11.80 -15.69 6.42
C MET A 80 -12.31 -14.39 5.80
N LYS A 81 -13.61 -14.29 5.51
CA LYS A 81 -14.24 -13.06 5.01
C LYS A 81 -13.98 -11.86 5.92
N ALA A 82 -14.19 -12.01 7.22
CA ALA A 82 -13.97 -10.91 8.18
C ALA A 82 -12.50 -10.43 8.17
N LYS A 83 -11.56 -11.37 8.08
CA LYS A 83 -10.12 -11.05 7.97
C LYS A 83 -9.81 -10.32 6.66
N LEU A 84 -10.33 -10.80 5.53
CA LEU A 84 -10.18 -10.15 4.22
C LEU A 84 -10.73 -8.72 4.21
N THR A 85 -11.92 -8.49 4.78
CA THR A 85 -12.50 -7.16 4.89
C THR A 85 -11.59 -6.19 5.65
N SER A 86 -11.00 -6.63 6.77
CA SER A 86 -10.04 -5.80 7.51
C SER A 86 -8.74 -5.56 6.75
N TYR A 87 -8.29 -6.56 5.99
CA TYR A 87 -7.05 -6.53 5.23
C TYR A 87 -7.09 -5.53 4.07
N LYS A 88 -8.27 -5.20 3.52
CA LYS A 88 -8.45 -4.08 2.56
C LYS A 88 -7.90 -2.74 3.09
N TYR A 89 -7.88 -2.56 4.40
CA TYR A 89 -7.36 -1.38 5.09
C TYR A 89 -5.91 -1.58 5.61
N GLN A 90 -5.23 -2.62 5.14
CA GLN A 90 -3.91 -3.08 5.60
C GLN A 90 -3.85 -3.44 7.10
N ILE A 91 -5.00 -3.65 7.74
CA ILE A 91 -5.08 -4.08 9.14
C ILE A 91 -4.66 -5.55 9.20
N ASN A 92 -3.82 -5.89 10.19
CA ASN A 92 -3.26 -7.24 10.36
C ASN A 92 -2.44 -7.79 9.17
N ALA A 93 -1.98 -6.93 8.26
CA ALA A 93 -1.05 -7.33 7.21
C ALA A 93 0.29 -7.80 7.82
N ILE A 94 0.89 -8.85 7.25
CA ILE A 94 2.28 -9.22 7.51
C ILE A 94 3.17 -8.20 6.80
N PRO A 95 4.00 -7.41 7.51
CA PRO A 95 4.94 -6.52 6.87
C PRO A 95 5.94 -7.34 6.05
N ASN A 96 6.23 -6.89 4.83
CA ASN A 96 7.24 -7.46 3.91
C ASN A 96 6.78 -8.67 3.07
N MET A 97 5.67 -8.57 2.36
CA MET A 97 5.32 -9.50 1.27
C MET A 97 5.92 -9.06 -0.09
N VAL A 98 7.14 -8.52 -0.08
CA VAL A 98 7.91 -8.34 -1.31
C VAL A 98 8.68 -9.65 -1.48
N PRO A 99 8.61 -10.35 -2.64
CA PRO A 99 9.59 -11.39 -2.92
C PRO A 99 10.97 -10.81 -2.66
N ASP A 100 11.81 -11.58 -1.97
CA ASP A 100 13.15 -11.23 -1.51
C ASP A 100 14.06 -10.91 -2.70
N THR A 101 13.80 -9.76 -3.32
CA THR A 101 14.81 -9.00 -4.02
C THR A 101 15.51 -8.27 -2.90
N THR A 102 16.52 -8.94 -2.33
CA THR A 102 17.58 -8.28 -1.59
C THR A 102 18.17 -7.20 -2.49
N VAL A 103 17.53 -6.04 -2.53
CA VAL A 103 18.22 -4.81 -2.85
C VAL A 103 19.04 -4.57 -1.60
N ASN A 104 20.29 -5.04 -1.64
CA ASN A 104 21.33 -4.54 -0.77
C ASN A 104 21.36 -3.02 -0.97
N VAL A 105 20.61 -2.29 -0.15
CA VAL A 105 20.83 -0.87 0.02
C VAL A 105 22.08 -0.78 0.87
N SER A 106 23.23 -0.93 0.20
CA SER A 106 24.44 -0.28 0.67
C SER A 106 24.07 1.19 0.83
N ILE A 107 24.09 1.68 2.07
CA ILE A 107 24.01 3.11 2.35
C ILE A 107 25.32 3.70 1.82
N ASP A 108 25.34 3.93 0.52
CA ASP A 108 26.25 4.85 -0.11
C ASP A 108 25.51 6.19 -0.12
N ASN A 109 26.15 7.25 0.40
CA ASN A 109 25.54 8.56 0.63
C ASN A 109 25.22 9.34 -0.66
N ASN A 110 24.83 8.64 -1.72
CA ASN A 110 24.43 9.20 -3.01
C ASN A 110 22.94 8.91 -3.23
N ILE A 111 22.12 9.81 -2.69
CA ILE A 111 20.67 9.85 -2.87
C ILE A 111 20.38 10.17 -4.34
N ASP A 112 20.41 9.16 -5.22
CA ASP A 112 19.87 9.27 -6.58
C ASP A 112 18.37 8.96 -6.55
N ILE A 113 17.62 9.88 -5.94
CA ILE A 113 16.16 9.85 -5.93
C ILE A 113 15.69 10.04 -7.39
N LYS A 114 15.32 8.96 -8.08
CA LYS A 114 14.58 9.01 -9.35
C LYS A 114 13.12 9.48 -9.15
N ILE A 115 12.87 10.56 -8.40
CA ILE A 115 11.58 11.25 -8.38
C ILE A 115 11.58 12.28 -9.52
N SER A 116 10.76 12.09 -10.55
CA SER A 116 10.60 13.11 -11.60
C SER A 116 9.72 14.25 -11.10
N PHE A 117 10.03 15.49 -11.51
CA PHE A 117 9.19 16.66 -11.23
C PHE A 117 7.73 16.44 -11.69
N GLU A 118 7.54 15.74 -12.81
CA GLU A 118 6.23 15.33 -13.34
C GLU A 118 5.45 14.42 -12.38
N THR A 119 6.12 13.49 -11.71
CA THR A 119 5.48 12.59 -10.73
C THR A 119 4.98 13.38 -9.52
N VAL A 120 5.74 14.38 -9.06
CA VAL A 120 5.32 15.23 -7.94
C VAL A 120 4.16 16.15 -8.34
N ARG A 121 4.17 16.71 -9.56
CA ARG A 121 3.03 17.49 -10.09
C ARG A 121 1.75 16.65 -10.12
N SER A 122 1.84 15.42 -10.60
CA SER A 122 0.70 14.49 -10.66
C SER A 122 0.19 14.09 -9.28
N GLN A 123 1.08 13.98 -8.27
CA GLN A 123 0.68 13.72 -6.89
C GLN A 123 -0.07 14.91 -6.25
N ILE A 124 0.35 16.14 -6.57
CA ILE A 124 -0.35 17.35 -6.14
C ILE A 124 -1.71 17.46 -6.84
N ASP A 125 -1.80 17.14 -8.14
CA ASP A 125 -3.06 17.16 -8.91
C ASP A 125 -4.11 16.16 -8.44
N ASN A 126 -3.68 14.97 -8.04
CA ASN A 126 -4.59 13.92 -7.58
C ASN A 126 -4.92 14.04 -6.09
N ASN A 127 -4.45 15.10 -5.41
CA ASN A 127 -4.73 15.30 -3.99
C ASN A 127 -6.09 15.99 -3.80
N MET A 128 -7.11 15.19 -3.45
CA MET A 128 -8.46 15.69 -3.11
C MET A 128 -8.52 16.58 -1.86
N SER A 129 -7.41 16.70 -1.11
CA SER A 129 -7.33 17.51 0.13
C SER A 129 -6.84 18.94 -0.11
N LEU A 130 -6.41 19.27 -1.33
CA LEU A 130 -5.95 20.62 -1.70
C LEU A 130 -7.05 21.36 -2.44
N THR A 131 -7.21 22.64 -2.13
CA THR A 131 -8.03 23.53 -2.96
C THR A 131 -7.36 23.79 -4.31
N THR A 132 -8.13 24.25 -5.30
CA THR A 132 -7.61 24.61 -6.62
C THR A 132 -6.48 25.64 -6.54
N ASP A 133 -6.58 26.59 -5.61
CA ASP A 133 -5.59 27.64 -5.40
C ASP A 133 -4.30 27.10 -4.77
N GLU A 134 -4.41 26.21 -3.77
CA GLU A 134 -3.24 25.56 -3.14
C GLU A 134 -2.51 24.62 -4.10
N THR A 135 -3.26 23.92 -4.96
CA THR A 135 -2.72 23.04 -6.00
C THR A 135 -1.90 23.84 -7.01
N MET A 136 -2.42 25.00 -7.43
CA MET A 136 -1.74 25.90 -8.35
C MET A 136 -0.48 26.52 -7.72
N GLU A 137 -0.56 26.96 -6.47
CA GLU A 137 0.58 27.50 -5.72
C GLU A 137 1.69 26.45 -5.53
N ALA A 138 1.32 25.21 -5.17
CA ALA A 138 2.27 24.11 -5.02
C ALA A 138 2.95 23.75 -6.35
N LYS A 139 2.22 23.76 -7.47
CA LYS A 139 2.80 23.57 -8.81
C LYS A 139 3.81 24.65 -9.17
N GLN A 140 3.49 25.91 -8.88
CA GLN A 140 4.41 27.02 -9.10
C GLN A 140 5.70 26.85 -8.28
N LYS A 141 5.59 26.36 -7.03
CA LYS A 141 6.77 26.06 -6.21
C LYS A 141 7.58 24.89 -6.75
N ILE A 142 6.94 23.89 -7.35
CA ILE A 142 7.65 22.80 -8.04
C ILE A 142 8.41 23.33 -9.27
N ASP A 143 7.83 24.25 -10.04
CA ASP A 143 8.50 24.93 -11.16
C ASP A 143 9.75 25.68 -10.69
N GLU A 144 9.63 26.47 -9.61
CA GLU A 144 10.75 27.20 -9.02
C GLU A 144 11.89 26.25 -8.59
N ILE A 145 11.56 25.10 -7.99
CA ILE A 145 12.58 24.09 -7.61
C ILE A 145 13.23 23.48 -8.85
N GLU A 146 12.46 23.20 -9.89
CA GLU A 146 12.96 22.65 -11.14
C GLU A 146 13.97 23.60 -11.82
N GLU A 147 13.67 24.89 -11.83
CA GLU A 147 14.59 25.92 -12.29
C GLU A 147 15.84 26.02 -11.43
N ILE A 148 15.71 25.98 -10.09
CA ILE A 148 16.85 26.01 -9.17
C ILE A 148 17.77 24.80 -9.39
N VAL A 149 17.21 23.60 -9.54
CA VAL A 149 17.97 22.37 -9.76
C VAL A 149 18.70 22.41 -11.11
N LYS A 150 18.02 22.84 -12.18
CA LYS A 150 18.58 22.97 -13.53
C LYS A 150 19.54 24.15 -13.71
N SER A 151 19.53 25.12 -12.79
CA SER A 151 20.43 26.28 -12.86
C SER A 151 21.90 25.88 -12.75
N LYS A 152 22.78 26.64 -13.42
CA LYS A 152 24.25 26.49 -13.33
C LYS A 152 24.84 27.18 -12.08
N ASP A 153 24.00 27.59 -11.14
CA ASP A 153 24.44 28.28 -9.93
C ASP A 153 25.20 27.33 -8.98
N SER A 154 26.06 27.88 -8.13
CA SER A 154 26.71 27.10 -7.08
C SER A 154 25.68 26.52 -6.09
N LYS A 155 25.97 25.37 -5.48
CA LYS A 155 25.14 24.74 -4.45
C LYS A 155 24.65 25.75 -3.39
N LYS A 156 25.55 26.61 -2.90
CA LYS A 156 25.22 27.65 -1.93
C LYS A 156 24.16 28.62 -2.45
N ASN A 157 24.25 29.04 -3.70
CA ASN A 157 23.30 29.97 -4.32
C ASN A 157 21.94 29.30 -4.60
N LYS A 158 21.94 28.03 -5.04
CA LYS A 158 20.72 27.24 -5.18
C LYS A 158 19.98 27.09 -3.85
N TRP A 159 20.71 26.79 -2.77
CA TRP A 159 20.12 26.73 -1.43
C TRP A 159 19.60 28.08 -0.92
N GLN A 160 20.23 29.21 -1.28
CA GLN A 160 19.69 30.54 -0.95
C GLN A 160 18.35 30.79 -1.65
N LYS A 161 18.20 30.37 -2.92
CA LYS A 161 16.93 30.45 -3.66
C LYS A 161 15.87 29.49 -3.11
N ALA A 162 16.28 28.35 -2.55
CA ALA A 162 15.37 27.37 -1.96
C ALA A 162 14.88 27.72 -0.55
N LYS A 163 15.56 28.61 0.20
CA LYS A 163 15.13 29.05 1.54
C LYS A 163 13.70 29.58 1.62
N PRO A 164 13.26 30.52 0.75
CA PRO A 164 11.87 30.99 0.79
C PRO A 164 10.86 29.87 0.50
N ILE A 165 11.24 28.86 -0.30
CA ILE A 165 10.41 27.68 -0.55
C ILE A 165 10.28 26.81 0.71
N LEU A 166 11.35 26.67 1.49
CA LEU A 166 11.31 25.96 2.78
C LEU A 166 10.46 26.69 3.83
N VAL A 167 10.54 28.02 3.89
CA VAL A 167 9.70 28.83 4.78
C VAL A 167 8.23 28.67 4.39
N TRP A 168 7.93 28.77 3.09
CA TRP A 168 6.60 28.52 2.57
C TRP A 168 6.11 27.09 2.91
N LEU A 169 6.97 26.07 2.76
CA LEU A 169 6.62 24.68 3.06
C LEU A 169 6.29 24.45 4.53
N ALA A 170 6.91 25.22 5.44
CA ALA A 170 6.65 25.13 6.88
C ALA A 170 5.22 25.57 7.26
N ASP A 171 4.60 26.45 6.46
CA ASP A 171 3.23 26.92 6.64
C ASP A 171 2.18 26.03 5.94
N LYS A 172 2.61 24.95 5.26
CA LYS A 172 1.73 24.03 4.51
C LYS A 172 1.51 22.69 5.22
N SER A 173 0.52 21.94 4.72
CA SER A 173 0.17 20.64 5.26
C SER A 173 1.27 19.59 5.05
N VAL A 174 1.24 18.54 5.88
CA VAL A 174 2.19 17.42 5.82
C VAL A 174 2.19 16.77 4.43
N ASP A 175 1.05 16.69 3.75
CA ASP A 175 0.94 16.10 2.41
C ASP A 175 1.78 16.88 1.38
N VAL A 176 1.71 18.22 1.40
CA VAL A 176 2.54 19.09 0.54
C VAL A 176 4.02 18.96 0.92
N GLY A 177 4.31 18.89 2.23
CA GLY A 177 5.64 18.64 2.78
C GLY A 177 6.28 17.37 2.21
N THR A 178 5.56 16.25 2.26
CA THR A 178 6.06 14.95 1.78
C THR A 178 6.28 14.90 0.27
N ALA A 179 5.50 15.65 -0.52
CA ALA A 179 5.63 15.71 -1.96
C ALA A 179 6.84 16.57 -2.42
N ILE A 180 7.04 17.73 -1.78
CA ILE A 180 8.00 18.74 -2.25
C ILE A 180 9.39 18.56 -1.63
N LEU A 181 9.49 18.09 -0.39
CA LEU A 181 10.77 17.93 0.31
C LEU A 181 11.80 17.08 -0.45
N PRO A 182 11.44 15.94 -1.09
CA PRO A 182 12.38 15.15 -1.88
C PRO A 182 12.96 15.89 -3.08
N LEU A 183 12.23 16.85 -3.68
CA LEU A 183 12.74 17.66 -4.80
C LEU A 183 13.82 18.64 -4.35
N LEU A 184 13.70 19.21 -3.15
CA LEU A 184 14.70 20.11 -2.57
C LEU A 184 16.02 19.39 -2.28
N LEU A 185 15.97 18.09 -1.95
CA LEU A 185 17.16 17.27 -1.74
C LEU A 185 17.95 17.01 -3.03
N LYS A 186 17.37 17.26 -4.22
CA LYS A 186 18.06 17.18 -5.51
C LYS A 186 18.97 18.38 -5.80
N ILE A 187 18.99 19.38 -4.92
CA ILE A 187 19.86 20.55 -5.07
C ILE A 187 21.32 20.15 -4.79
N HIS A 188 22.04 19.83 -5.86
CA HIS A 188 23.49 19.62 -5.90
C HIS A 188 24.22 20.85 -6.45
#